data_AF-A0A7R9V4Q4-F1
#
_entry.id   AF-A0A7R9V4Q4-F1
#
_cell.length_a   1.000
_cell.length_b   1.000
_cell.length_c   1.000
_cell.angle_alpha   90.00
_cell.angle_beta   90.00
_cell.angle_gamma   90.00
#
_symmetry.space_group_name_H-M   'P 1'
#
loop_
_entity.id
_entity.type
_entity.pdbx_description
1 polymer ?
#
loop_
_entity_poly.entity_id
_entity_poly.type
_entity_poly.pdbx_seq_one_letter_code
_entity_poly.pdbx_strand_id
1 'polypeptide(L)'
;MAAAACQGRHASMLHAWRDDGHSGQLPAVPLPGRSVGRRSTGHNARSASPRCRVAGGEPAAVVSGNSDVSFGPDLELSVSGTNATIHVFGIDHRNANPHVGEFILRMRPEVVAVETAVTREHGAFPGNSLGCGDPVVEGTPDAFFVRMFCQIAAHLSEHGGADLAASELWAQITSHYRGEQLAYIAAFATGARLTFADRPKDISYRRLFAIASAADLDIGFASQVEGAYRESLGLPPPPYPGLDMPVAERIMFQERDAIICKVLDDLCRGSLAQGGPASPASSVVLVVGRSHLDGLRFLWAEQRWQGLVGAAALSDSQLMSVPQPPKEDVASRGAGVRRGLLHAMMRQMVTQEVMADMANVLGPVPQPQLQAVDAIEEIYTCNRMMLAALPPELLKEVVAGFNCDFEDVLAPYRDIRAVNGGCVYSEEIVTQLRSLNFELAPPEAAGAA
;
A
#
# COMPACT_ATOMS: atom_id res chain seq x y z
N MET A 1 -2.60 45.28 -10.15
CA MET A 1 -1.92 44.29 -11.01
C MET A 1 -0.52 44.09 -10.47
N ALA A 2 -0.16 42.82 -10.23
CA ALA A 2 1.12 42.28 -9.75
C ALA A 2 1.52 42.62 -8.29
N ALA A 3 1.07 41.80 -7.33
CA ALA A 3 1.78 41.34 -6.12
C ALA A 3 0.80 40.64 -5.15
N ALA A 4 0.42 39.40 -5.42
CA ALA A 4 -0.33 38.55 -4.47
C ALA A 4 -0.27 37.08 -4.92
N ALA A 5 0.92 36.48 -4.95
CA ALA A 5 1.07 35.04 -5.24
C ALA A 5 2.41 34.51 -4.69
N CYS A 6 2.61 34.53 -3.37
CA CYS A 6 3.72 33.74 -2.78
C CYS A 6 3.61 33.46 -1.26
N GLN A 7 2.42 33.53 -0.65
CA GLN A 7 2.25 33.25 0.79
C GLN A 7 1.13 32.23 1.11
N GLY A 8 0.85 31.32 0.17
CA GLY A 8 -0.29 30.39 0.28
C GLY A 8 0.03 28.90 0.11
N ARG A 9 1.29 28.44 0.26
CA ARG A 9 1.64 27.02 0.04
C ARG A 9 2.31 26.29 1.21
N HIS A 10 2.42 26.89 2.39
CA HIS A 10 2.99 26.22 3.57
C HIS A 10 2.00 26.03 4.74
N ALA A 11 0.71 26.28 4.55
CA ALA A 11 -0.32 26.17 5.59
C ALA A 11 -1.59 25.42 5.14
N SER A 12 -1.44 24.41 4.26
CA SER A 12 -2.57 23.59 3.76
C SER A 12 -2.32 22.07 3.85
N MET A 13 -1.38 21.61 4.67
CA MET A 13 -1.05 20.17 4.80
C MET A 13 -1.14 19.66 6.24
N LEU A 14 -2.06 20.20 7.04
CA LEU A 14 -2.40 19.67 8.37
C LEU A 14 -3.92 19.46 8.56
N HIS A 15 -4.69 19.37 7.47
CA HIS A 15 -6.15 19.19 7.54
C HIS A 15 -6.74 18.08 6.66
N ALA A 16 -5.92 17.15 6.15
CA ALA A 16 -6.41 16.02 5.34
C ALA A 16 -6.61 14.71 6.14
N TRP A 17 -6.77 14.79 7.45
CA TRP A 17 -7.05 13.62 8.32
C TRP A 17 -8.23 13.95 9.23
N ARG A 18 -9.44 13.74 8.70
CA ARG A 18 -10.73 13.55 9.39
C ARG A 18 -11.79 13.32 8.33
N ASP A 19 -12.24 12.07 8.18
CA ASP A 19 -13.65 11.68 8.21
C ASP A 19 -13.81 10.24 7.70
N ASP A 20 -14.23 9.37 8.61
CA ASP A 20 -14.95 8.12 8.32
C ASP A 20 -16.46 8.45 8.20
N GLY A 21 -17.16 7.82 7.26
CA GLY A 21 -18.61 7.59 7.42
C GLY A 21 -18.80 6.33 8.27
N HIS A 22 -19.59 6.26 9.34
CA HIS A 22 -20.66 7.15 9.82
C HIS A 22 -20.91 7.03 11.34
N SER A 23 -21.19 8.20 11.94
CA SER A 23 -22.10 8.50 13.08
C SER A 23 -22.02 7.71 14.39
N GLY A 24 -21.36 8.35 15.37
CA GLY A 24 -21.65 8.27 16.81
C GLY A 24 -21.21 9.57 17.50
N GLN A 25 -22.12 10.54 17.61
CA GLN A 25 -21.90 11.84 18.28
C GLN A 25 -21.64 11.68 19.79
N LEU A 26 -20.86 12.62 20.37
CA LEU A 26 -21.17 13.45 21.56
C LEU A 26 -19.92 14.32 21.97
N PRO A 27 -20.06 15.39 22.79
CA PRO A 27 -20.35 16.78 22.42
C PRO A 27 -19.15 17.74 22.54
N ALA A 28 -19.24 18.90 21.88
CA ALA A 28 -18.23 19.96 21.90
C ALA A 28 -18.40 20.94 23.08
N VAL A 29 -17.27 21.39 23.66
CA VAL A 29 -17.19 22.52 24.59
C VAL A 29 -16.33 23.63 23.94
N PRO A 30 -16.74 24.92 24.00
CA PRO A 30 -16.22 25.98 23.14
C PRO A 30 -14.98 26.69 23.72
N LEU A 31 -14.11 27.20 22.84
CA LEU A 31 -13.11 28.21 23.18
C LEU A 31 -13.46 29.58 22.55
N PRO A 32 -13.17 30.70 23.24
CA PRO A 32 -13.83 31.99 22.99
C PRO A 32 -13.13 32.88 21.96
N GLY A 33 -13.95 33.47 21.09
CA GLY A 33 -14.01 34.91 20.79
C GLY A 33 -12.73 35.70 20.51
N ARG A 34 -12.50 35.99 19.22
CA ARG A 34 -11.75 37.17 18.77
C ARG A 34 -12.56 38.45 19.00
N SER A 35 -11.93 39.48 19.53
CA SER A 35 -12.39 40.88 19.42
C SER A 35 -11.32 41.74 18.72
N VAL A 36 -11.82 42.76 18.03
CA VAL A 36 -11.18 43.61 17.03
C VAL A 36 -10.63 44.88 17.67
N GLY A 37 -9.48 45.42 17.21
CA GLY A 37 -9.23 46.87 17.31
C GLY A 37 -7.80 47.41 17.33
N ARG A 38 -7.39 48.01 16.19
CA ARG A 38 -6.66 49.30 16.01
C ARG A 38 -5.19 49.54 16.46
N ARG A 39 -4.38 49.88 15.44
CA ARG A 39 -3.39 50.99 15.24
C ARG A 39 -2.40 51.38 16.36
N SER A 40 -1.08 51.39 16.06
CA SER A 40 -0.33 52.58 15.59
C SER A 40 1.21 52.38 15.49
N THR A 41 1.79 53.04 14.48
CA THR A 41 3.13 53.68 14.30
C THR A 41 4.45 53.13 14.86
N GLY A 42 5.50 53.10 14.02
CA GLY A 42 6.90 53.32 14.47
C GLY A 42 8.05 52.74 13.61
N HIS A 43 8.71 53.62 12.86
CA HIS A 43 9.92 53.57 12.00
C HIS A 43 11.11 52.57 12.13
N ASN A 44 11.65 52.28 10.92
CA ASN A 44 13.05 52.21 10.44
C ASN A 44 14.08 51.21 11.02
N ALA A 45 14.64 50.34 10.16
CA ALA A 45 15.95 50.55 9.50
C ALA A 45 16.31 49.42 8.51
N ARG A 46 17.13 49.78 7.51
CA ARG A 46 17.51 49.03 6.29
C ARG A 46 18.55 47.93 6.53
N SER A 47 18.56 46.86 5.73
CA SER A 47 19.74 46.51 4.91
C SER A 47 19.44 45.44 3.84
N ALA A 48 20.14 45.65 2.72
CA ALA A 48 20.19 45.01 1.40
C ALA A 48 19.84 43.51 1.25
N SER A 49 19.00 43.25 0.25
CA SER A 49 18.89 41.96 -0.45
C SER A 49 20.04 41.75 -1.44
N PRO A 50 20.62 40.55 -1.56
CA PRO A 50 21.22 40.08 -2.80
C PRO A 50 20.19 39.27 -3.60
N ARG A 51 19.84 39.77 -4.79
CA ARG A 51 19.11 39.01 -5.81
C ARG A 51 20.07 37.97 -6.40
N CYS A 52 19.85 36.68 -6.13
CA CYS A 52 20.54 35.61 -6.84
C CYS A 52 19.77 35.25 -8.11
N ARG A 53 20.42 35.39 -9.28
CA ARG A 53 19.92 34.95 -10.58
C ARG A 53 20.06 33.43 -10.68
N VAL A 54 18.97 32.74 -10.97
CA VAL A 54 19.02 31.32 -11.37
C VAL A 54 19.50 31.25 -12.81
N ALA A 55 20.66 30.64 -13.03
CA ALA A 55 21.15 30.29 -14.36
C ALA A 55 20.43 29.02 -14.84
N GLY A 56 19.83 29.10 -16.03
CA GLY A 56 19.18 27.96 -16.67
C GLY A 56 20.20 26.94 -17.14
N GLY A 57 20.01 25.69 -16.70
CA GLY A 57 20.58 24.50 -17.31
C GLY A 57 19.48 23.75 -18.04
N GLU A 58 19.69 23.43 -19.31
CA GLU A 58 18.79 22.62 -20.14
C GLU A 58 18.76 21.16 -19.65
N PRO A 59 17.59 20.50 -19.62
CA PRO A 59 17.49 19.08 -19.35
C PRO A 59 17.90 18.27 -20.59
N ALA A 60 18.87 17.37 -20.41
CA ALA A 60 19.21 16.34 -21.37
C ALA A 60 18.23 15.15 -21.27
N ALA A 61 17.88 14.60 -22.43
CA ALA A 61 17.06 13.41 -22.70
C ALA A 61 15.54 13.52 -22.39
N VAL A 62 14.77 13.85 -23.43
CA VAL A 62 13.31 13.69 -23.47
C VAL A 62 13.00 12.21 -23.62
N VAL A 63 12.59 11.56 -22.53
CA VAL A 63 11.68 10.41 -22.62
C VAL A 63 10.31 11.03 -22.81
N SER A 64 9.70 10.78 -23.97
CA SER A 64 8.31 11.16 -24.23
C SER A 64 7.40 10.37 -23.30
N GLY A 65 7.23 10.87 -22.08
CA GLY A 65 6.07 10.56 -21.27
C GLY A 65 4.87 11.21 -21.93
N ASN A 66 4.23 10.50 -22.86
CA ASN A 66 2.87 10.86 -23.21
C ASN A 66 2.06 10.74 -21.91
N SER A 67 1.58 11.88 -21.43
CA SER A 67 0.45 11.98 -20.51
C SER A 67 -0.86 11.59 -21.21
N ASP A 68 -0.81 10.59 -22.09
CA ASP A 68 -2.00 9.94 -22.62
C ASP A 68 -2.40 8.91 -21.59
N VAL A 69 -3.58 9.09 -21.02
CA VAL A 69 -4.27 8.04 -20.27
C VAL A 69 -4.51 6.91 -21.27
N SER A 70 -3.59 5.97 -21.31
CA SER A 70 -3.71 4.73 -22.07
C SER A 70 -4.98 4.03 -21.60
N PHE A 71 -5.96 3.88 -22.50
CA PHE A 71 -7.16 3.06 -22.29
C PHE A 71 -6.87 1.54 -22.33
N GLY A 72 -5.60 1.15 -22.44
CA GLY A 72 -5.14 -0.24 -22.52
C GLY A 72 -4.48 -0.73 -21.24
N PRO A 73 -4.17 -2.03 -21.17
CA PRO A 73 -3.48 -2.64 -20.03
C PRO A 73 -2.07 -2.08 -19.85
N ASP A 74 -1.56 -2.12 -18.62
CA ASP A 74 -0.18 -1.74 -18.28
C ASP A 74 0.84 -2.77 -18.79
N LEU A 75 0.45 -4.06 -18.83
CA LEU A 75 1.23 -5.15 -19.41
C LEU A 75 0.33 -6.08 -20.23
N GLU A 76 0.88 -6.62 -21.31
CA GLU A 76 0.30 -7.78 -21.99
C GLU A 76 1.28 -8.94 -21.89
N LEU A 77 0.80 -10.07 -21.39
CA LEU A 77 1.59 -11.28 -21.22
C LEU A 77 1.02 -12.38 -22.12
N SER A 78 1.90 -13.17 -22.72
CA SER A 78 1.54 -14.34 -23.52
C SER A 78 2.09 -15.60 -22.84
N VAL A 79 1.33 -16.69 -22.93
CA VAL A 79 1.72 -18.00 -22.40
C VAL A 79 2.29 -18.83 -23.55
N SER A 80 3.53 -19.31 -23.39
CA SER A 80 4.17 -20.12 -24.42
C SER A 80 3.40 -21.43 -24.65
N GLY A 81 3.09 -21.71 -25.93
CA GLY A 81 2.38 -22.91 -26.35
C GLY A 81 0.85 -22.83 -26.23
N THR A 82 0.28 -21.66 -25.94
CA THR A 82 -1.17 -21.42 -25.97
C THR A 82 -1.47 -20.19 -26.84
N ASN A 83 -2.75 -20.01 -27.20
CA ASN A 83 -3.23 -18.79 -27.85
C ASN A 83 -3.79 -17.79 -26.83
N ALA A 84 -3.44 -17.95 -25.55
CA ALA A 84 -4.02 -17.15 -24.48
C ALA A 84 -3.32 -15.78 -24.36
N THR A 85 -4.12 -14.74 -24.18
CA THR A 85 -3.65 -13.39 -23.88
C THR A 85 -4.04 -12.99 -22.46
N ILE A 86 -3.08 -12.45 -21.72
CA ILE A 86 -3.29 -11.93 -20.37
C ILE A 86 -3.08 -10.41 -20.39
N HIS A 87 -4.11 -9.65 -20.04
CA HIS A 87 -4.06 -8.20 -19.94
C HIS A 87 -3.96 -7.79 -18.46
N VAL A 88 -2.88 -7.10 -18.07
CA VAL A 88 -2.61 -6.75 -16.67
C VAL A 88 -2.86 -5.27 -16.42
N PHE A 89 -3.63 -4.97 -15.38
CA PHE A 89 -3.90 -3.61 -14.91
C PHE A 89 -3.38 -3.42 -13.48
N GLY A 90 -2.53 -2.41 -13.31
CA GLY A 90 -2.00 -1.96 -12.03
C GLY A 90 -2.80 -0.77 -11.49
N ILE A 91 -3.64 -1.03 -10.50
CA ILE A 91 -4.54 -0.02 -9.93
C ILE A 91 -3.95 0.64 -8.67
N ASP A 92 -4.43 1.84 -8.39
CA ASP A 92 -4.35 2.44 -7.06
C ASP A 92 -5.66 2.15 -6.31
N HIS A 93 -5.60 1.39 -5.22
CA HIS A 93 -6.75 0.98 -4.40
C HIS A 93 -7.52 2.16 -3.77
N ARG A 94 -7.01 3.40 -3.86
CA ARG A 94 -7.69 4.62 -3.41
C ARG A 94 -8.46 5.32 -4.53
N ASN A 95 -8.19 4.98 -5.79
CA ASN A 95 -8.79 5.62 -6.96
C ASN A 95 -9.83 4.71 -7.64
N ALA A 96 -10.75 5.34 -8.38
CA ALA A 96 -11.81 4.62 -9.09
C ALA A 96 -11.27 3.75 -10.25
N ASN A 97 -10.21 4.16 -10.96
CA ASN A 97 -9.64 3.40 -12.09
C ASN A 97 -10.70 2.81 -13.06
N PRO A 98 -11.66 3.61 -13.58
CA PRO A 98 -12.83 3.10 -14.31
C PRO A 98 -12.48 2.34 -15.60
N HIS A 99 -11.36 2.70 -16.22
CA HIS A 99 -10.84 2.08 -17.45
C HIS A 99 -10.67 0.55 -17.35
N VAL A 100 -10.36 0.01 -16.17
CA VAL A 100 -10.23 -1.45 -15.95
C VAL A 100 -11.57 -2.14 -16.17
N GLY A 101 -12.63 -1.63 -15.55
CA GLY A 101 -13.97 -2.16 -15.70
C GLY A 101 -14.51 -1.97 -17.13
N GLU A 102 -14.25 -0.81 -17.74
CA GLU A 102 -14.60 -0.56 -19.15
C GLU A 102 -13.94 -1.56 -20.10
N PHE A 103 -12.66 -1.88 -19.89
CA PHE A 103 -11.94 -2.88 -20.67
C PHE A 103 -12.58 -4.26 -20.50
N ILE A 104 -12.86 -4.68 -19.27
CA ILE A 104 -13.53 -5.97 -18.99
C ILE A 104 -14.90 -6.04 -19.67
N LEU A 105 -15.73 -5.00 -19.55
CA LEU A 105 -17.07 -4.93 -20.16
C LEU A 105 -17.03 -5.06 -21.69
N ARG A 106 -16.03 -4.46 -22.34
CA ARG A 106 -15.86 -4.50 -23.81
C ARG A 106 -15.25 -5.82 -24.28
N MET A 107 -14.19 -6.28 -23.63
CA MET A 107 -13.44 -7.45 -24.04
C MET A 107 -14.09 -8.77 -23.64
N ARG A 108 -14.93 -8.75 -22.60
CA ARG A 108 -15.66 -9.92 -22.07
C ARG A 108 -14.73 -11.12 -21.87
N PRO A 109 -13.67 -10.99 -21.04
CA PRO A 109 -12.73 -12.07 -20.82
C PRO A 109 -13.43 -13.28 -20.19
N GLU A 110 -12.85 -14.47 -20.37
CA GLU A 110 -13.37 -15.67 -19.71
C GLU A 110 -13.11 -15.63 -18.20
N VAL A 111 -12.00 -14.99 -17.81
CA VAL A 111 -11.53 -14.90 -16.43
C VAL A 111 -11.07 -13.48 -16.10
N VAL A 112 -11.48 -13.00 -14.93
CA VAL A 112 -10.89 -11.83 -14.28
C VAL A 112 -10.16 -12.32 -13.04
N ALA A 113 -8.83 -12.32 -13.09
CA ALA A 113 -7.95 -12.66 -11.99
C ALA A 113 -7.66 -11.43 -11.13
N VAL A 114 -7.72 -11.55 -9.80
CA VAL A 114 -7.61 -10.41 -8.88
C VAL A 114 -6.65 -10.69 -7.72
N GLU A 115 -5.93 -9.65 -7.30
CA GLU A 115 -5.07 -9.71 -6.10
C GLU A 115 -5.88 -9.76 -4.81
N THR A 116 -6.97 -9.01 -4.74
CA THR A 116 -7.78 -8.87 -3.52
C THR A 116 -9.00 -9.78 -3.61
N ALA A 117 -9.17 -10.64 -2.60
CA ALA A 117 -10.32 -11.51 -2.54
C ALA A 117 -11.59 -10.75 -2.12
N VAL A 118 -12.71 -11.06 -2.77
CA VAL A 118 -14.05 -10.55 -2.40
C VAL A 118 -14.59 -11.16 -1.11
N THR A 119 -14.22 -12.39 -0.77
CA THR A 119 -14.61 -13.07 0.48
C THR A 119 -13.46 -13.88 1.03
N ARG A 120 -13.57 -14.27 2.31
CA ARG A 120 -12.62 -15.20 2.94
C ARG A 120 -12.46 -16.51 2.18
N GLU A 121 -13.56 -17.13 1.72
CA GLU A 121 -13.52 -18.40 0.98
C GLU A 121 -12.86 -18.24 -0.38
N HIS A 122 -13.16 -17.15 -1.08
CA HIS A 122 -12.48 -16.80 -2.33
C HIS A 122 -10.97 -16.61 -2.11
N GLY A 123 -10.58 -15.97 -1.01
CA GLY A 123 -9.18 -15.74 -0.66
C GLY A 123 -8.48 -16.92 0.04
N ALA A 124 -9.16 -18.05 0.25
CA ALA A 124 -8.62 -19.15 1.04
C ALA A 124 -7.50 -19.91 0.31
N PHE A 125 -7.51 -19.93 -1.02
CA PHE A 125 -6.49 -20.58 -1.82
C PHE A 125 -6.35 -19.92 -3.22
N PRO A 126 -5.13 -19.73 -3.76
CA PRO A 126 -4.94 -19.18 -5.10
C PRO A 126 -5.58 -20.08 -6.17
N GLY A 127 -6.30 -19.48 -7.10
CA GLY A 127 -7.06 -20.19 -8.13
C GLY A 127 -8.52 -20.48 -7.73
N ASN A 128 -8.94 -20.20 -6.49
CA ASN A 128 -10.35 -20.20 -6.15
C ASN A 128 -11.08 -19.18 -7.03
N SER A 129 -12.21 -19.58 -7.62
CA SER A 129 -13.01 -18.69 -8.45
C SER A 129 -14.48 -18.70 -8.06
N LEU A 130 -15.15 -17.59 -8.34
CA LEU A 130 -16.58 -17.43 -8.18
C LEU A 130 -17.22 -16.75 -9.40
N GLY A 131 -18.50 -17.05 -9.60
CA GLY A 131 -19.37 -16.42 -10.58
C GLY A 131 -20.66 -15.94 -9.93
N CYS A 132 -21.41 -15.14 -10.67
CA CYS A 132 -22.74 -14.71 -10.25
C CYS A 132 -23.67 -15.93 -10.18
N GLY A 133 -24.22 -16.21 -9.00
CA GLY A 133 -25.11 -17.36 -8.74
C GLY A 133 -24.45 -18.55 -8.05
N ASP A 134 -23.13 -18.52 -7.83
CA ASP A 134 -22.46 -19.52 -7.00
C ASP A 134 -22.95 -19.43 -5.54
N PRO A 135 -23.06 -20.57 -4.83
CA PRO A 135 -23.49 -20.57 -3.44
C PRO A 135 -22.44 -19.85 -2.58
N VAL A 136 -22.90 -18.84 -1.83
CA VAL A 136 -22.08 -18.13 -0.85
C VAL A 136 -22.55 -18.53 0.55
N VAL A 137 -21.62 -18.80 1.47
CA VAL A 137 -21.94 -19.21 2.84
C VAL A 137 -22.83 -18.15 3.51
N GLU A 138 -24.05 -18.53 3.89
CA GLU A 138 -24.99 -17.60 4.52
C GLU A 138 -24.53 -17.16 5.92
N GLY A 139 -24.86 -15.92 6.30
CA GLY A 139 -24.56 -15.38 7.63
C GLY A 139 -23.17 -14.78 7.81
N THR A 140 -22.32 -14.77 6.79
CA THR A 140 -21.04 -14.03 6.82
C THR A 140 -21.23 -12.59 6.29
N PRO A 141 -20.52 -11.60 6.84
CA PRO A 141 -20.51 -10.23 6.30
C PRO A 141 -20.10 -10.20 4.82
N ASP A 142 -19.14 -11.04 4.43
CA ASP A 142 -18.59 -11.08 3.07
C ASP A 142 -19.62 -11.53 2.02
N ALA A 143 -20.58 -12.37 2.40
CA ALA A 143 -21.64 -12.83 1.52
C ALA A 143 -22.56 -11.69 1.04
N PHE A 144 -22.67 -10.61 1.83
CA PHE A 144 -23.41 -9.43 1.42
C PHE A 144 -22.75 -8.74 0.22
N PHE A 145 -21.43 -8.57 0.22
CA PHE A 145 -20.72 -7.87 -0.84
C PHE A 145 -20.80 -8.61 -2.17
N VAL A 146 -20.61 -9.93 -2.19
CA VAL A 146 -20.77 -10.73 -3.42
C VAL A 146 -22.17 -10.55 -3.99
N ARG A 147 -23.22 -10.68 -3.17
CA ARG A 147 -24.62 -10.51 -3.62
C ARG A 147 -24.87 -9.10 -4.15
N MET A 148 -24.36 -8.08 -3.46
CA MET A 148 -24.49 -6.70 -3.89
C MET A 148 -23.83 -6.48 -5.26
N PHE A 149 -22.58 -6.91 -5.45
CA PHE A 149 -21.89 -6.79 -6.73
C PHE A 149 -22.59 -7.58 -7.84
N CYS A 150 -23.10 -8.78 -7.55
CA CYS A 150 -23.89 -9.58 -8.48
C CYS A 150 -25.21 -8.88 -8.89
N GLN A 151 -25.91 -8.25 -7.94
CA GLN A 151 -27.13 -7.50 -8.22
C GLN A 151 -26.86 -6.26 -9.08
N ILE A 152 -25.79 -5.52 -8.78
CA ILE A 152 -25.38 -4.36 -9.59
C ILE A 152 -25.00 -4.83 -11.00
N ALA A 153 -24.26 -5.93 -11.11
CA ALA A 153 -23.89 -6.51 -12.39
C ALA A 153 -25.09 -6.99 -13.21
N ALA A 154 -26.07 -7.64 -12.58
CA ALA A 154 -27.32 -8.02 -13.23
C ALA A 154 -28.11 -6.79 -13.71
N HIS A 155 -28.23 -5.77 -12.86
CA HIS A 155 -28.89 -4.51 -13.22
C HIS A 155 -28.19 -3.83 -14.41
N LEU A 156 -26.85 -3.78 -14.41
CA LEU A 156 -26.04 -3.28 -15.52
C LEU A 156 -26.27 -4.08 -16.80
N SER A 157 -26.30 -5.41 -16.71
CA SER A 157 -26.51 -6.28 -17.87
C SER A 157 -27.90 -6.13 -18.49
N GLU A 158 -28.92 -5.90 -17.66
CA GLU A 158 -30.31 -5.73 -18.09
C GLU A 158 -30.61 -4.31 -18.63
N HIS A 159 -30.02 -3.28 -18.03
CA HIS A 159 -30.40 -1.87 -18.26
C HIS A 159 -29.31 -1.02 -18.90
N GLY A 160 -28.08 -1.52 -19.04
CA GLY A 160 -26.93 -0.80 -19.60
C GLY A 160 -26.93 -0.65 -21.12
N GLY A 161 -27.89 -1.25 -21.82
CA GLY A 161 -27.97 -1.21 -23.29
C GLY A 161 -26.91 -2.08 -23.98
N ALA A 162 -26.65 -1.81 -25.26
CA ALA A 162 -25.75 -2.64 -26.07
C ALA A 162 -24.26 -2.47 -25.72
N ASP A 163 -23.85 -1.24 -25.33
CA ASP A 163 -22.49 -0.93 -24.85
C ASP A 163 -22.54 -0.59 -23.36
N LEU A 164 -22.26 -1.59 -22.53
CA LEU A 164 -22.31 -1.45 -21.08
C LEU A 164 -21.31 -0.40 -20.58
N ALA A 165 -20.12 -0.30 -21.19
CA ALA A 165 -19.05 0.60 -20.76
C ALA A 165 -19.37 2.07 -21.07
N ALA A 166 -20.18 2.34 -22.10
CA ALA A 166 -20.64 3.69 -22.45
C ALA A 166 -21.97 4.09 -21.78
N SER A 167 -22.56 3.22 -20.97
CA SER A 167 -23.88 3.44 -20.37
C SER A 167 -23.85 4.49 -19.24
N GLU A 168 -24.96 5.23 -19.09
CA GLU A 168 -25.14 6.16 -17.96
C GLU A 168 -25.09 5.42 -16.61
N LEU A 169 -25.55 4.17 -16.57
CA LEU A 169 -25.51 3.34 -15.39
C LEU A 169 -24.08 3.00 -14.99
N TRP A 170 -23.21 2.66 -15.94
CA TRP A 170 -21.79 2.47 -15.65
C TRP A 170 -21.15 3.77 -15.14
N ALA A 171 -21.45 4.92 -15.75
CA ALA A 171 -20.96 6.20 -15.26
C ALA A 171 -21.37 6.47 -13.80
N GLN A 172 -22.61 6.12 -13.41
CA GLN A 172 -23.04 6.20 -12.00
C GLN A 172 -22.27 5.24 -11.10
N ILE A 173 -22.11 3.97 -11.50
CA ILE A 173 -21.36 2.96 -10.74
C ILE A 173 -19.92 3.43 -10.51
N THR A 174 -19.23 3.93 -11.54
CA THR A 174 -17.83 4.40 -11.43
C THR A 174 -17.64 5.55 -10.44
N SER A 175 -18.70 6.30 -10.12
CA SER A 175 -18.64 7.39 -9.13
C SER A 175 -18.71 6.91 -7.67
N HIS A 176 -19.14 5.66 -7.44
CA HIS A 176 -19.39 5.11 -6.11
C HIS A 176 -18.44 3.99 -5.69
N TYR A 177 -17.71 3.39 -6.64
CA TYR A 177 -16.88 2.21 -6.38
C TYR A 177 -15.43 2.44 -6.81
N ARG A 178 -14.53 1.69 -6.16
CA ARG A 178 -13.08 1.73 -6.42
C ARG A 178 -12.67 0.73 -7.51
N GLY A 179 -11.45 0.87 -8.04
CA GLY A 179 -10.96 0.06 -9.18
C GLY A 179 -11.17 -1.45 -9.05
N GLU A 180 -10.82 -2.03 -7.91
CA GLU A 180 -11.05 -3.45 -7.62
C GLU A 180 -12.53 -3.83 -7.65
N GLN A 181 -13.37 -3.03 -6.99
CA GLN A 181 -14.81 -3.29 -6.93
C GLN A 181 -15.46 -3.17 -8.32
N LEU A 182 -15.00 -2.22 -9.13
CA LEU A 182 -15.41 -2.07 -10.51
C LEU A 182 -15.01 -3.28 -11.36
N ALA A 183 -13.82 -3.85 -11.13
CA ALA A 183 -13.42 -5.09 -11.79
C ALA A 183 -14.32 -6.27 -11.40
N TYR A 184 -14.73 -6.39 -10.14
CA TYR A 184 -15.67 -7.44 -9.71
C TYR A 184 -17.03 -7.30 -10.38
N ILE A 185 -17.60 -6.09 -10.38
CA ILE A 185 -18.89 -5.79 -11.00
C ILE A 185 -18.83 -6.07 -12.51
N ALA A 186 -17.78 -5.62 -13.19
CA ALA A 186 -17.59 -5.85 -14.63
C ALA A 186 -17.40 -7.35 -14.96
N ALA A 187 -16.66 -8.08 -14.12
CA ALA A 187 -16.50 -9.54 -14.27
C ALA A 187 -17.86 -10.24 -14.21
N PHE A 188 -18.67 -9.95 -13.20
CA PHE A 188 -20.01 -10.56 -13.07
C PHE A 188 -20.97 -10.14 -14.19
N ALA A 189 -20.91 -8.88 -14.64
CA ALA A 189 -21.79 -8.39 -15.71
C ALA A 189 -21.47 -9.04 -17.07
N THR A 190 -20.23 -9.46 -17.27
CA THR A 190 -19.80 -10.16 -18.49
C THR A 190 -19.90 -11.68 -18.39
N GLY A 191 -20.21 -12.22 -17.21
CA GLY A 191 -20.22 -13.66 -16.95
C GLY A 191 -18.83 -14.26 -16.77
N ALA A 192 -17.79 -13.45 -16.65
CA ALA A 192 -16.43 -13.91 -16.40
C ALA A 192 -16.32 -14.58 -15.03
N ARG A 193 -15.43 -15.58 -14.91
CA ARG A 193 -15.07 -16.16 -13.60
C ARG A 193 -14.13 -15.19 -12.88
N LEU A 194 -14.52 -14.72 -11.70
CA LEU A 194 -13.65 -13.93 -10.84
C LEU A 194 -12.75 -14.89 -10.06
N THR A 195 -11.43 -14.80 -10.23
CA THR A 195 -10.45 -15.76 -9.68
C THR A 195 -9.44 -15.05 -8.78
N PHE A 196 -9.19 -15.57 -7.59
CA PHE A 196 -8.18 -15.06 -6.69
C PHE A 196 -6.80 -15.53 -7.16
N ALA A 197 -5.91 -14.61 -7.50
CA ALA A 197 -4.60 -14.95 -8.06
C ALA A 197 -3.46 -14.88 -7.05
N ASP A 198 -3.66 -14.18 -5.93
CA ASP A 198 -2.62 -13.93 -4.95
C ASP A 198 -2.51 -15.06 -3.92
N ARG A 199 -1.46 -14.99 -3.10
CA ARG A 199 -1.33 -15.82 -1.91
C ARG A 199 -2.29 -15.33 -0.81
N PRO A 200 -2.93 -16.24 -0.04
CA PRO A 200 -3.67 -15.89 1.15
C PRO A 200 -2.87 -14.96 2.07
N LYS A 201 -3.50 -13.85 2.50
CA LYS A 201 -2.82 -12.80 3.26
C LYS A 201 -2.30 -13.31 4.61
N ASP A 202 -3.01 -14.26 5.22
CA ASP A 202 -2.61 -14.87 6.48
C ASP A 202 -1.28 -15.62 6.40
N ILE A 203 -1.04 -16.34 5.30
CA ILE A 203 0.25 -16.98 5.01
C ILE A 203 1.33 -15.90 4.91
N SER A 204 1.06 -14.80 4.20
CA SER A 204 2.02 -13.69 4.04
C SER A 204 2.39 -13.07 5.40
N TYR A 205 1.43 -12.74 6.26
CA TYR A 205 1.72 -12.17 7.58
C TYR A 205 2.50 -13.12 8.47
N ARG A 206 2.11 -14.40 8.50
CA ARG A 206 2.80 -15.40 9.31
C ARG A 206 4.23 -15.65 8.81
N ARG A 207 4.44 -15.66 7.50
CA ARG A 207 5.77 -15.77 6.89
C ARG A 207 6.65 -14.57 7.22
N LEU A 208 6.13 -13.35 7.12
CA LEU A 208 6.86 -12.15 7.55
C LEU A 208 7.32 -12.28 8.99
N PHE A 209 6.42 -12.67 9.89
CA PHE A 209 6.75 -12.81 11.30
C PHE A 209 7.75 -13.97 11.58
N ALA A 210 7.67 -15.06 10.84
CA ALA A 210 8.49 -16.25 11.06
C ALA A 210 9.88 -16.18 10.41
N ILE A 211 10.01 -15.51 9.25
CA ILE A 211 11.22 -15.51 8.42
C ILE A 211 12.05 -14.24 8.61
N ALA A 212 11.40 -13.07 8.67
CA ALA A 212 12.13 -11.80 8.70
C ALA A 212 12.77 -11.58 10.07
N SER A 213 14.06 -11.23 10.09
CA SER A 213 14.73 -10.73 11.28
C SER A 213 14.28 -9.31 11.63
N ALA A 214 14.68 -8.80 12.80
CA ALA A 214 14.45 -7.40 13.15
C ALA A 214 15.12 -6.44 12.13
N ALA A 215 16.33 -6.78 11.66
CA ALA A 215 17.02 -5.98 10.65
C ALA A 215 16.28 -6.01 9.30
N ASP A 216 15.73 -7.16 8.90
CA ASP A 216 14.95 -7.26 7.66
C ASP A 216 13.68 -6.40 7.70
N LEU A 217 12.99 -6.37 8.84
CA LEU A 217 11.79 -5.54 9.04
C LEU A 217 12.12 -4.05 9.10
N ASP A 218 13.26 -3.67 9.68
CA ASP A 218 13.75 -2.29 9.70
C ASP A 218 14.17 -1.81 8.29
N ILE A 219 14.81 -2.67 7.49
CA ILE A 219 15.06 -2.40 6.06
C ILE A 219 13.73 -2.22 5.32
N GLY A 220 12.76 -3.11 5.55
CA GLY A 220 11.42 -2.99 4.96
C GLY A 220 10.73 -1.68 5.34
N PHE A 221 10.79 -1.29 6.62
CA PHE A 221 10.28 0.00 7.09
C PHE A 221 10.95 1.17 6.37
N ALA A 222 12.28 1.19 6.28
CA ALA A 222 13.02 2.24 5.60
C ALA A 222 12.66 2.37 4.12
N SER A 223 12.45 1.24 3.43
CA SER A 223 12.01 1.22 2.04
C SER A 223 10.62 1.84 1.86
N GLN A 224 9.67 1.54 2.75
CA GLN A 224 8.34 2.17 2.70
C GLN A 224 8.42 3.69 2.94
N VAL A 225 9.26 4.10 3.90
CA VAL A 225 9.49 5.52 4.20
C VAL A 225 10.15 6.23 3.00
N GLU A 226 11.18 5.63 2.41
CA GLU A 226 11.82 6.15 1.20
C GLU A 226 10.78 6.32 0.07
N GLY A 227 9.96 5.30 -0.20
CA GLY A 227 8.91 5.35 -1.21
C GLY A 227 7.95 6.53 -0.99
N ALA A 228 7.47 6.72 0.24
CA ALA A 228 6.56 7.80 0.59
C ALA A 228 7.18 9.20 0.40
N TYR A 229 8.45 9.38 0.78
CA TYR A 229 9.15 10.66 0.58
C TYR A 229 9.45 10.94 -0.90
N ARG A 230 9.84 9.91 -1.67
CA ARG A 230 10.06 10.06 -3.12
C ARG A 230 8.78 10.45 -3.83
N GLU A 231 7.67 9.79 -3.52
CA GLU A 231 6.34 10.15 -4.04
C GLU A 231 6.00 11.61 -3.70
N SER A 232 6.18 12.01 -2.44
CA SER A 232 5.91 13.37 -1.97
C SER A 232 6.76 14.44 -2.68
N LEU A 233 7.98 14.10 -3.09
CA LEU A 233 8.89 14.96 -3.83
C LEU A 233 8.70 14.87 -5.36
N GLY A 234 7.80 14.01 -5.85
CA GLY A 234 7.63 13.76 -7.28
C GLY A 234 8.83 13.07 -7.94
N LEU A 235 9.64 12.36 -7.15
CA LEU A 235 10.77 11.58 -7.63
C LEU A 235 10.29 10.20 -8.11
N PRO A 236 10.94 9.61 -9.12
CA PRO A 236 10.60 8.26 -9.56
C PRO A 236 10.83 7.26 -8.42
N PRO A 237 10.06 6.15 -8.35
CA PRO A 237 10.31 5.10 -7.37
C PRO A 237 11.72 4.50 -7.53
N PRO A 238 12.28 3.86 -6.48
CA PRO A 238 13.53 3.13 -6.60
C PRO A 238 13.43 2.03 -7.68
N PRO A 239 14.51 1.71 -8.40
CA PRO A 239 14.51 0.61 -9.36
C PRO A 239 14.15 -0.73 -8.71
N TYR A 240 13.43 -1.59 -9.43
CA TYR A 240 13.08 -2.93 -8.95
C TYR A 240 14.35 -3.77 -8.66
N PRO A 241 14.55 -4.29 -7.44
CA PRO A 241 15.80 -4.96 -7.04
C PRO A 241 16.07 -6.33 -7.70
N GLY A 242 15.09 -6.92 -8.37
CA GLY A 242 15.25 -8.26 -8.95
C GLY A 242 15.39 -9.33 -7.87
N LEU A 243 16.38 -10.23 -8.01
CA LEU A 243 16.61 -11.33 -7.07
C LEU A 243 17.24 -10.90 -5.74
N ASP A 244 17.85 -9.71 -5.69
CA ASP A 244 18.51 -9.18 -4.48
C ASP A 244 17.53 -8.42 -3.57
N MET A 245 16.22 -8.67 -3.73
CA MET A 245 15.17 -8.03 -2.97
C MET A 245 15.29 -8.31 -1.45
N PRO A 246 15.19 -7.28 -0.59
CA PRO A 246 15.17 -7.46 0.86
C PRO A 246 14.12 -8.47 1.32
N VAL A 247 14.39 -9.19 2.41
CA VAL A 247 13.54 -10.32 2.85
C VAL A 247 12.07 -9.93 3.03
N ALA A 248 11.80 -8.78 3.66
CA ALA A 248 10.43 -8.31 3.89
C ALA A 248 9.69 -8.01 2.57
N GLU A 249 10.34 -7.29 1.65
CA GLU A 249 9.80 -6.98 0.32
C GLU A 249 9.64 -8.25 -0.53
N ARG A 250 10.59 -9.18 -0.45
CA ARG A 250 10.54 -10.46 -1.16
C ARG A 250 9.28 -11.22 -0.76
N ILE A 251 8.98 -11.29 0.54
CA ILE A 251 7.77 -11.95 1.04
C ILE A 251 6.51 -11.17 0.63
N MET A 252 6.53 -9.83 0.70
CA MET A 252 5.37 -8.98 0.40
C MET A 252 5.06 -8.83 -1.09
N PHE A 253 6.04 -8.99 -1.98
CA PHE A 253 5.89 -8.76 -3.41
C PHE A 253 6.36 -9.97 -4.21
N GLN A 254 7.66 -10.23 -4.31
CA GLN A 254 8.21 -11.23 -5.23
C GLN A 254 7.63 -12.65 -5.05
N GLU A 255 7.47 -13.13 -3.81
CA GLU A 255 6.86 -14.43 -3.54
C GLU A 255 5.38 -14.47 -3.98
N ARG A 256 4.65 -13.36 -3.77
CA ARG A 256 3.24 -13.22 -4.15
C ARG A 256 3.08 -13.12 -5.67
N ASP A 257 3.93 -12.34 -6.33
CA ASP A 257 3.99 -12.22 -7.78
C ASP A 257 4.27 -13.57 -8.46
N ALA A 258 5.13 -14.39 -7.86
CA ALA A 258 5.39 -15.74 -8.35
C ALA A 258 4.15 -16.65 -8.28
N ILE A 259 3.34 -16.53 -7.22
CA ILE A 259 2.06 -17.23 -7.09
C ILE A 259 1.07 -16.73 -8.15
N ILE A 260 0.96 -15.41 -8.33
CA ILE A 260 0.10 -14.80 -9.35
C ILE A 260 0.49 -15.33 -10.75
N CYS A 261 1.78 -15.37 -11.07
CA CYS A 261 2.27 -15.91 -12.34
C CYS A 261 1.88 -17.39 -12.52
N LYS A 262 2.02 -18.22 -11.47
CA LYS A 262 1.60 -19.62 -11.53
C LYS A 262 0.11 -19.77 -11.78
N VAL A 263 -0.73 -18.99 -11.09
CA VAL A 263 -2.19 -19.03 -11.28
C VAL A 263 -2.56 -18.64 -12.72
N LEU A 264 -1.92 -17.60 -13.27
CA LEU A 264 -2.15 -17.19 -14.66
C LEU A 264 -1.75 -18.28 -15.66
N ASP A 265 -0.58 -18.90 -15.50
CA ASP A 265 -0.15 -20.01 -16.37
C ASP A 265 -1.12 -21.21 -16.25
N ASP A 266 -1.54 -21.57 -15.04
CA ASP A 266 -2.50 -22.64 -14.81
C ASP A 266 -3.88 -22.36 -15.41
N LEU A 267 -4.36 -21.11 -15.33
CA LEU A 267 -5.61 -20.67 -15.97
C LEU A 267 -5.56 -20.86 -17.47
N CYS A 268 -4.49 -20.38 -18.10
CA CYS A 268 -4.30 -20.47 -19.56
C CYS A 268 -4.01 -21.89 -20.06
N ARG A 269 -3.58 -22.80 -19.18
CA ARG A 269 -3.35 -24.23 -19.49
C ARG A 269 -4.49 -25.14 -19.04
N GLY A 270 -5.50 -24.62 -18.33
CA GLY A 270 -6.59 -25.41 -17.76
C GLY A 270 -6.12 -26.41 -16.70
N SER A 271 -5.09 -26.05 -15.93
CA SER A 271 -4.45 -26.92 -14.92
C SER A 271 -4.83 -26.59 -13.48
N LEU A 272 -5.78 -25.67 -13.27
CA LEU A 272 -6.31 -25.39 -11.92
C LEU A 272 -7.08 -26.59 -11.37
N ALA A 273 -6.68 -27.05 -10.19
CA ALA A 273 -7.18 -28.29 -9.60
C ALA A 273 -8.66 -28.21 -9.17
N GLN A 274 -9.18 -27.03 -8.79
CA GLN A 274 -10.58 -26.82 -8.38
C GLN A 274 -11.03 -25.36 -8.60
N GLY A 275 -12.32 -25.13 -8.90
CA GLY A 275 -12.96 -23.81 -8.91
C GLY A 275 -12.72 -22.93 -10.15
N GLY A 276 -11.64 -23.19 -10.90
CA GLY A 276 -11.28 -22.48 -12.14
C GLY A 276 -12.25 -22.71 -13.31
N PRO A 277 -12.01 -22.03 -14.46
CA PRO A 277 -12.78 -22.28 -15.68
C PRO A 277 -12.66 -23.75 -16.12
N ALA A 278 -13.74 -24.30 -16.69
CA ALA A 278 -13.81 -25.70 -17.11
C ALA A 278 -12.87 -26.05 -18.29
N SER A 279 -12.38 -25.03 -18.99
CA SER A 279 -11.46 -25.11 -20.12
C SER A 279 -10.29 -24.14 -19.93
N PRO A 280 -9.15 -24.36 -20.60
CA PRO A 280 -8.07 -23.39 -20.65
C PRO A 280 -8.58 -22.03 -21.13
N ALA A 281 -8.32 -20.98 -20.36
CA ALA A 281 -8.80 -19.64 -20.70
C ALA A 281 -7.98 -19.04 -21.86
N SER A 282 -8.67 -18.54 -22.89
CA SER A 282 -8.01 -17.85 -24.01
C SER A 282 -7.83 -16.34 -23.77
N SER A 283 -8.61 -15.76 -22.87
CA SER A 283 -8.53 -14.34 -22.50
C SER A 283 -8.67 -14.16 -21.00
N VAL A 284 -7.64 -13.57 -20.38
CA VAL A 284 -7.57 -13.30 -18.94
C VAL A 284 -7.28 -11.84 -18.70
N VAL A 285 -8.01 -11.21 -17.78
CA VAL A 285 -7.66 -9.88 -17.25
C VAL A 285 -7.15 -10.03 -15.82
N LEU A 286 -5.94 -9.57 -15.53
CA LEU A 286 -5.38 -9.52 -14.18
C LEU A 286 -5.51 -8.10 -13.62
N VAL A 287 -6.05 -7.96 -12.41
CA VAL A 287 -6.14 -6.69 -11.67
C VAL A 287 -5.36 -6.81 -10.37
N VAL A 288 -4.30 -6.01 -10.25
CA VAL A 288 -3.37 -5.99 -9.10
C VAL A 288 -3.08 -4.56 -8.67
N GLY A 289 -2.60 -4.37 -7.45
CA GLY A 289 -2.01 -3.11 -7.03
C GLY A 289 -0.81 -2.75 -7.91
N ARG A 290 -0.66 -1.46 -8.24
CA ARG A 290 0.41 -0.99 -9.15
C ARG A 290 1.82 -1.42 -8.73
N SER A 291 2.08 -1.60 -7.44
CA SER A 291 3.36 -2.05 -6.90
C SER A 291 3.79 -3.45 -7.38
N HIS A 292 2.87 -4.25 -7.90
CA HIS A 292 3.14 -5.60 -8.43
C HIS A 292 3.63 -5.60 -9.89
N LEU A 293 3.43 -4.53 -10.65
CA LEU A 293 3.67 -4.52 -12.10
C LEU A 293 5.12 -4.86 -12.48
N ASP A 294 6.11 -4.24 -11.84
CA ASP A 294 7.51 -4.48 -12.17
C ASP A 294 7.96 -5.89 -11.78
N GLY A 295 7.46 -6.42 -10.66
CA GLY A 295 7.72 -7.79 -10.22
C GLY A 295 7.13 -8.82 -11.17
N LEU A 296 5.87 -8.64 -11.58
CA LEU A 296 5.22 -9.49 -12.58
C LEU A 296 5.97 -9.46 -13.92
N ARG A 297 6.35 -8.27 -14.41
CA ARG A 297 7.13 -8.14 -15.65
C ARG A 297 8.46 -8.90 -15.55
N PHE A 298 9.19 -8.70 -14.45
CA PHE A 298 10.49 -9.33 -14.20
C PHE A 298 10.39 -10.86 -14.13
N LEU A 299 9.41 -11.37 -13.37
CA LEU A 299 9.26 -12.82 -13.16
C LEU A 299 8.72 -13.53 -14.40
N TRP A 300 7.81 -12.91 -15.14
CA TRP A 300 7.18 -13.52 -16.31
C TRP A 300 8.13 -13.63 -17.50
N ALA A 301 8.87 -12.55 -17.80
CA ALA A 301 9.70 -12.46 -19.00
C ALA A 301 10.71 -13.62 -19.14
N GLU A 302 11.28 -14.05 -18.02
CA GLU A 302 12.27 -15.13 -17.97
C GLU A 302 11.76 -16.39 -17.26
N GLN A 303 10.44 -16.49 -17.03
CA GLN A 303 9.81 -17.63 -16.34
C GLN A 303 10.44 -17.94 -14.96
N ARG A 304 11.01 -16.93 -14.30
CA ARG A 304 11.73 -17.07 -13.02
C ARG A 304 10.82 -17.52 -11.89
N TRP A 305 9.52 -17.22 -11.99
CA TRP A 305 8.51 -17.68 -11.04
C TRP A 305 8.49 -19.20 -10.91
N GLN A 306 8.84 -19.98 -11.96
CA GLN A 306 8.85 -21.44 -11.90
C GLN A 306 9.84 -21.95 -10.85
N GLY A 307 11.03 -21.35 -10.79
CA GLY A 307 12.05 -21.69 -9.79
C GLY A 307 11.66 -21.26 -8.37
N LEU A 308 10.98 -20.13 -8.23
CA LEU A 308 10.50 -19.63 -6.92
C LEU A 308 9.35 -20.47 -6.37
N VAL A 309 8.37 -20.83 -7.22
CA VAL A 309 7.25 -21.70 -6.84
C VAL A 309 7.78 -23.11 -6.54
N GLY A 310 8.71 -23.60 -7.36
CA GLY A 310 9.47 -24.83 -7.10
C GLY A 310 8.64 -26.12 -7.06
N ALA A 311 7.39 -26.07 -7.52
CA ALA A 311 6.44 -27.17 -7.46
C ALA A 311 5.45 -27.13 -8.63
N ALA A 312 4.96 -28.31 -9.04
CA ALA A 312 3.96 -28.43 -10.10
C ALA A 312 2.57 -27.95 -9.62
N ALA A 313 2.18 -28.34 -8.41
CA ALA A 313 0.97 -27.86 -7.75
C ALA A 313 1.32 -26.79 -6.70
N LEU A 314 0.50 -25.76 -6.60
CA LEU A 314 0.68 -24.69 -5.60
C LEU A 314 0.60 -25.21 -4.16
N SER A 315 -0.22 -26.24 -3.91
CA SER A 315 -0.33 -26.88 -2.59
C SER A 315 1.00 -27.41 -2.05
N ASP A 316 1.91 -27.77 -2.95
CA ASP A 316 3.19 -28.38 -2.61
C ASP A 316 4.32 -27.34 -2.56
N SER A 317 4.04 -26.09 -2.92
CA SER A 317 5.02 -25.01 -2.89
C SER A 317 5.34 -24.56 -1.47
N GLN A 318 6.63 -24.36 -1.17
CA GLN A 318 7.04 -23.78 0.11
C GLN A 318 6.50 -22.35 0.31
N LEU A 319 6.18 -21.63 -0.77
CA LEU A 319 5.59 -20.29 -0.72
C LEU A 319 4.18 -20.30 -0.11
N MET A 320 3.48 -21.44 -0.20
CA MET A 320 2.15 -21.67 0.38
C MET A 320 2.20 -22.25 1.80
N SER A 321 3.40 -22.44 2.36
CA SER A 321 3.58 -22.92 3.73
C SER A 321 4.02 -21.80 4.67
N VAL A 322 3.64 -21.95 5.93
CA VAL A 322 4.06 -21.07 7.03
C VAL A 322 5.16 -21.80 7.81
N PRO A 323 6.41 -21.30 7.80
CA PRO A 323 7.47 -21.87 8.64
C PRO A 323 7.09 -21.74 10.11
N GLN A 324 7.50 -22.72 10.92
CA GLN A 324 7.42 -22.59 12.37
C GLN A 324 8.33 -21.44 12.81
N PRO A 325 7.85 -20.53 13.68
CA PRO A 325 8.73 -19.50 14.23
C PRO A 325 9.85 -20.18 15.03
N PRO A 326 11.03 -19.55 15.15
CA PRO A 326 12.12 -20.09 15.96
C PRO A 326 11.64 -20.46 17.37
N LYS A 327 12.03 -21.64 17.89
CA LYS A 327 11.52 -22.18 19.16
C LYS A 327 11.85 -21.31 20.39
N GLU A 328 12.82 -20.42 20.30
CA GLU A 328 13.26 -19.54 21.38
C GLU A 328 12.34 -18.31 21.56
N ASP A 329 11.24 -18.20 20.80
CA ASP A 329 10.87 -16.90 20.25
C ASP A 329 9.38 -16.56 20.25
N VAL A 330 8.55 -17.24 21.06
CA VAL A 330 7.12 -16.87 21.18
C VAL A 330 6.85 -16.03 22.43
N ALA A 331 7.73 -16.06 23.43
CA ALA A 331 7.61 -15.28 24.67
C ALA A 331 8.83 -14.38 24.95
N SER A 332 9.82 -14.35 24.05
CA SER A 332 11.06 -13.60 24.20
C SER A 332 10.84 -12.09 23.96
N ARG A 333 11.76 -11.27 24.48
CA ARG A 333 11.83 -9.83 24.12
C ARG A 333 12.06 -9.63 22.62
N GLY A 334 12.85 -10.50 21.96
CA GLY A 334 13.13 -10.43 20.53
C GLY A 334 11.89 -10.61 19.66
N ALA A 335 10.97 -11.48 20.10
CA ALA A 335 9.67 -11.66 19.45
C ALA A 335 8.80 -10.40 19.49
N GLY A 336 8.78 -9.73 20.65
CA GLY A 336 8.10 -8.43 20.81
C GLY A 336 8.71 -7.36 19.91
N VAL A 337 10.04 -7.35 19.78
CA VAL A 337 10.74 -6.43 18.87
C VAL A 337 10.34 -6.66 17.42
N ARG A 338 10.38 -7.90 16.93
CA ARG A 338 9.92 -8.22 15.58
C ARG A 338 8.45 -7.90 15.37
N ARG A 339 7.59 -8.16 16.38
CA ARG A 339 6.17 -7.83 16.29
C ARG A 339 5.94 -6.33 16.15
N GLY A 340 6.62 -5.51 16.96
CA GLY A 340 6.55 -4.05 16.88
C GLY A 340 7.05 -3.52 15.54
N LEU A 341 8.19 -4.01 15.05
CA LEU A 341 8.75 -3.60 13.76
C LEU A 341 7.87 -4.01 12.58
N LEU A 342 7.31 -5.22 12.61
CA LEU A 342 6.33 -5.66 11.62
C LEU A 342 5.12 -4.74 11.60
N HIS A 343 4.58 -4.39 12.78
CA HIS A 343 3.46 -3.47 12.89
C HIS A 343 3.81 -2.08 12.35
N ALA A 344 4.97 -1.53 12.72
CA ALA A 344 5.45 -0.24 12.25
C ALA A 344 5.65 -0.20 10.72
N MET A 345 6.28 -1.23 10.15
CA MET A 345 6.46 -1.37 8.70
C MET A 345 5.13 -1.43 7.97
N MET A 346 4.22 -2.33 8.41
CA MET A 346 2.92 -2.52 7.75
C MET A 346 2.09 -1.23 7.79
N ARG A 347 2.13 -0.49 8.90
CA ARG A 347 1.40 0.78 9.06
C ARG A 347 1.78 1.84 8.00
N GLN A 348 3.00 1.80 7.46
CA GLN A 348 3.41 2.71 6.40
C GLN A 348 2.81 2.34 5.03
N MET A 349 2.44 1.08 4.85
CA MET A 349 2.08 0.50 3.55
C MET A 349 0.58 0.23 3.39
N VAL A 350 -0.13 -0.09 4.48
CA VAL A 350 -1.50 -0.62 4.39
C VAL A 350 -2.53 0.19 5.20
N THR A 351 -3.81 -0.03 4.93
CA THR A 351 -4.93 0.62 5.64
C THR A 351 -5.12 0.04 7.05
N GLN A 352 -5.88 0.74 7.91
CA GLN A 352 -6.21 0.26 9.26
C GLN A 352 -6.99 -1.07 9.25
N GLU A 353 -7.78 -1.33 8.21
CA GLU A 353 -8.49 -2.60 8.04
C GLU A 353 -7.51 -3.78 7.86
N VAL A 354 -6.48 -3.60 7.03
CA VAL A 354 -5.43 -4.60 6.84
C VAL A 354 -4.60 -4.78 8.11
N MET A 355 -4.36 -3.69 8.86
CA MET A 355 -3.70 -3.78 10.17
C MET A 355 -4.53 -4.60 11.17
N ALA A 356 -5.85 -4.41 11.20
CA ALA A 356 -6.75 -5.18 12.04
C ALA A 356 -6.79 -6.67 11.63
N ASP A 357 -6.82 -6.97 10.33
CA ASP A 357 -6.75 -8.33 9.81
C ASP A 357 -5.43 -9.02 10.21
N MET A 358 -4.29 -8.34 10.06
CA MET A 358 -3.00 -8.86 10.52
C MET A 358 -3.00 -9.16 12.02
N ALA A 359 -3.56 -8.26 12.84
CA ALA A 359 -3.67 -8.47 14.28
C ALA A 359 -4.53 -9.71 14.61
N ASN A 360 -5.63 -9.91 13.89
CA ASN A 360 -6.48 -11.10 14.02
C ASN A 360 -5.74 -12.39 13.64
N VAL A 361 -4.99 -12.38 12.53
CA VAL A 361 -4.23 -13.55 12.05
C VAL A 361 -3.13 -13.95 13.02
N LEU A 362 -2.33 -12.97 13.45
CA LEU A 362 -1.16 -13.24 14.28
C LEU A 362 -1.53 -13.38 15.78
N GLY A 363 -2.76 -13.07 16.15
CA GLY A 363 -3.26 -13.13 17.52
C GLY A 363 -2.76 -11.98 18.41
N PRO A 364 -3.23 -11.96 19.67
CA PRO A 364 -2.90 -10.92 20.64
C PRO A 364 -1.41 -10.97 21.02
N VAL A 365 -0.84 -9.80 21.33
CA VAL A 365 0.55 -9.69 21.80
C VAL A 365 0.64 -10.23 23.23
N PRO A 366 1.53 -11.21 23.51
CA PRO A 366 1.78 -11.71 24.86
C PRO A 366 2.23 -10.60 25.81
N GLN A 367 1.79 -10.66 27.08
CA GLN A 367 2.10 -9.64 28.09
C GLN A 367 3.60 -9.30 28.23
N PRO A 368 4.55 -10.27 28.19
CA PRO A 368 5.98 -9.96 28.27
C PRO A 368 6.54 -9.15 27.09
N GLN A 369 5.80 -9.06 25.98
CA GLN A 369 6.21 -8.38 24.76
C GLN A 369 5.64 -6.96 24.63
N LEU A 370 4.58 -6.64 25.39
CA LEU A 370 3.85 -5.37 25.26
C LEU A 370 4.78 -4.16 25.35
N GLN A 371 5.66 -4.12 26.36
CA GLN A 371 6.60 -3.01 26.53
C GLN A 371 7.47 -2.77 25.29
N ALA A 372 7.95 -3.84 24.64
CA ALA A 372 8.79 -3.72 23.45
C ALA A 372 7.96 -3.26 22.25
N VAL A 373 6.75 -3.78 22.08
CA VAL A 373 5.84 -3.37 20.99
C VAL A 373 5.47 -1.90 21.14
N ASP A 374 5.01 -1.47 22.32
CA ASP A 374 4.61 -0.09 22.60
C ASP A 374 5.78 0.90 22.36
N ALA A 375 6.98 0.57 22.87
CA ALA A 375 8.16 1.42 22.68
C ALA A 375 8.55 1.55 21.20
N ILE A 376 8.47 0.47 20.43
CA ILE A 376 8.78 0.49 18.99
C ILE A 376 7.73 1.28 18.24
N GLU A 377 6.45 1.13 18.56
CA GLU A 377 5.40 1.92 17.96
C GLU A 377 5.61 3.42 18.19
N GLU A 378 5.95 3.83 19.41
CA GLU A 378 6.26 5.23 19.71
C GLU A 378 7.46 5.75 18.91
N ILE A 379 8.52 4.96 18.81
CA ILE A 379 9.75 5.36 18.12
C ILE A 379 9.56 5.38 16.59
N TYR A 380 9.05 4.29 16.00
CA TYR A 380 8.98 4.12 14.54
C TYR A 380 7.81 4.87 13.89
N THR A 381 6.90 5.45 14.67
CA THR A 381 5.89 6.38 14.16
C THR A 381 6.34 7.85 14.22
N CYS A 382 7.49 8.15 14.84
CA CYS A 382 7.96 9.52 14.94
C CYS A 382 8.72 9.98 13.68
N ASN A 383 8.59 11.26 13.33
CA ASN A 383 9.26 11.86 12.16
C ASN A 383 10.78 11.71 12.20
N ARG A 384 11.40 11.74 13.39
CA ARG A 384 12.86 11.59 13.50
C ARG A 384 13.31 10.19 13.09
N MET A 385 12.59 9.14 13.50
CA MET A 385 12.92 7.78 13.05
C MET A 385 12.72 7.62 11.55
N MET A 386 11.63 8.17 10.99
CA MET A 386 11.40 8.17 9.53
C MET A 386 12.54 8.87 8.77
N LEU A 387 12.95 10.07 9.20
CA LEU A 387 14.09 10.78 8.59
C LEU A 387 15.42 10.03 8.79
N ALA A 388 15.64 9.43 9.97
CA ALA A 388 16.82 8.61 10.25
C ALA A 388 16.89 7.34 9.39
N ALA A 389 15.76 6.89 8.86
CA ALA A 389 15.68 5.73 7.98
C ALA A 389 16.02 6.03 6.51
N LEU A 390 16.01 7.30 6.11
CA LEU A 390 16.24 7.70 4.72
C LEU A 390 17.69 7.48 4.26
N PRO A 391 17.92 7.14 2.98
CA PRO A 391 19.23 7.23 2.36
C PRO A 391 19.80 8.66 2.44
N PRO A 392 21.13 8.84 2.60
CA PRO A 392 21.74 10.17 2.76
C PRO A 392 21.39 11.16 1.66
N GLU A 393 21.33 10.69 0.40
CA GLU A 393 21.01 11.57 -0.73
C GLU A 393 19.55 12.05 -0.70
N LEU A 394 18.61 11.17 -0.33
CA LEU A 394 17.20 11.57 -0.22
C LEU A 394 16.98 12.45 1.02
N LEU A 395 17.68 12.18 2.13
CA LEU A 395 17.60 13.02 3.32
C LEU A 395 17.99 14.47 2.99
N LYS A 396 19.10 14.69 2.26
CA LYS A 396 19.55 16.03 1.85
C LYS A 396 18.46 16.81 1.10
N GLU A 397 17.72 16.15 0.21
CA GLU A 397 16.61 16.75 -0.52
C GLU A 397 15.43 17.07 0.41
N VAL A 398 15.06 16.14 1.30
CA VAL A 398 13.93 16.31 2.24
C VAL A 398 14.17 17.44 3.23
N VAL A 399 15.40 17.61 3.72
CA VAL A 399 15.75 18.65 4.70
C VAL A 399 16.35 19.89 4.06
N ALA A 400 16.31 20.01 2.74
CA ALA A 400 16.78 21.19 2.03
C ALA A 400 16.05 22.45 2.54
N GLY A 401 16.84 23.43 3.00
CA GLY A 401 16.32 24.71 3.50
C GLY A 401 16.17 24.81 5.03
N PHE A 402 16.48 23.75 5.78
CA PHE A 402 16.63 23.82 7.22
C PHE A 402 18.07 24.17 7.61
N ASN A 403 18.25 25.15 8.50
CA ASN A 403 19.56 25.59 9.00
C ASN A 403 20.00 24.80 10.26
N CYS A 404 19.91 23.48 10.21
CA CYS A 404 20.39 22.62 11.30
C CYS A 404 21.11 21.39 10.74
N ASP A 405 22.09 20.90 11.50
CA ASP A 405 22.76 19.65 11.18
C ASP A 405 21.84 18.48 11.58
N PHE A 406 21.21 17.87 10.57
CA PHE A 406 20.36 16.71 10.81
C PHE A 406 21.16 15.45 11.11
N GLU A 407 22.46 15.39 10.81
CA GLU A 407 23.26 14.20 11.10
C GLU A 407 23.36 13.97 12.61
N ASP A 408 23.70 15.01 13.37
CA ASP A 408 23.78 14.96 14.84
C ASP A 408 22.41 14.71 15.49
N VAL A 409 21.35 15.35 14.97
CA VAL A 409 19.99 15.21 15.50
C VAL A 409 19.43 13.81 15.30
N LEU A 410 19.78 13.16 14.19
CA LEU A 410 19.28 11.83 13.83
C LEU A 410 20.20 10.69 14.31
N ALA A 411 21.43 10.97 14.72
CA ALA A 411 22.40 9.97 15.17
C ALA A 411 21.82 9.01 16.25
N PRO A 412 21.16 9.49 17.33
CA PRO A 412 20.60 8.58 18.34
C PRO A 412 19.55 7.62 17.77
N TYR A 413 18.76 8.07 16.80
CA TYR A 413 17.76 7.24 16.13
C TYR A 413 18.41 6.23 15.20
N ARG A 414 19.46 6.61 14.47
CA ARG A 414 20.23 5.70 13.62
C ARG A 414 20.94 4.63 14.45
N ASP A 415 21.49 4.98 15.60
CA ASP A 415 22.23 4.04 16.47
C ASP A 415 21.34 2.93 17.03
N ILE A 416 20.05 3.21 17.28
CA ILE A 416 19.12 2.17 17.74
C ILE A 416 18.53 1.31 16.61
N ARG A 417 18.71 1.66 15.34
CA ARG A 417 18.15 0.87 14.23
C ARG A 417 18.72 -0.54 14.21
N ALA A 418 17.85 -1.53 13.97
CA ALA A 418 18.25 -2.93 13.91
C ALA A 418 19.26 -3.18 12.79
N VAL A 419 19.10 -2.51 11.64
CA VAL A 419 20.03 -2.62 10.51
C VAL A 419 21.45 -2.16 10.85
N ASN A 420 21.59 -1.29 11.85
CA ASN A 420 22.87 -0.77 12.33
C ASN A 420 23.42 -1.57 13.54
N GLY A 421 22.78 -2.69 13.90
CA GLY A 421 23.14 -3.48 15.08
C GLY A 421 22.58 -2.93 16.40
N GLY A 422 21.70 -1.93 16.34
CA GLY A 422 21.05 -1.32 17.49
C GLY A 422 19.98 -2.18 18.15
N CYS A 423 19.55 -1.77 19.35
CA CYS A 423 18.58 -2.50 20.17
C CYS A 423 17.11 -2.20 19.85
N VAL A 424 16.84 -1.45 18.77
CA VAL A 424 15.52 -1.01 18.26
C VAL A 424 14.81 0.01 19.13
N TYR A 425 14.95 -0.08 20.46
CA TYR A 425 14.44 0.91 21.40
C TYR A 425 15.32 1.00 22.65
N SER A 426 15.38 2.19 23.24
CA SER A 426 15.99 2.44 24.54
C SER A 426 15.04 3.27 25.40
N GLU A 427 15.07 3.09 26.73
CA GLU A 427 14.28 3.91 27.64
C GLU A 427 14.63 5.39 27.54
N GLU A 428 15.89 5.71 27.25
CA GLU A 428 16.36 7.08 27.03
C GLU A 428 15.66 7.73 25.83
N ILE A 429 15.60 7.06 24.68
CA ILE A 429 14.94 7.61 23.47
C ILE A 429 13.42 7.70 23.68
N VAL A 430 12.81 6.71 24.33
CA VAL A 430 11.38 6.78 24.69
C VAL A 430 11.12 7.96 25.62
N THR A 431 11.97 8.17 26.63
CA THR A 431 11.86 9.30 27.56
C THR A 431 12.06 10.63 26.82
N GLN A 432 13.05 10.71 25.92
CA GLN A 432 13.29 11.88 25.09
C GLN A 432 12.05 12.22 24.23
N LEU A 433 11.49 11.24 23.52
CA LEU A 433 10.27 11.42 22.72
C LEU A 433 9.11 11.93 23.56
N ARG A 434 8.89 11.34 24.74
CA ARG A 434 7.82 11.75 25.66
C ARG A 434 8.07 13.14 26.26
N SER A 435 9.33 13.49 26.55
CA SER A 435 9.71 14.79 27.12
C SER A 435 9.49 15.96 26.16
N LEU A 436 9.65 15.74 24.86
CA LEU A 436 9.45 16.77 23.83
C LEU A 436 7.99 17.21 23.70
N ASN A 437 7.02 16.40 24.13
CA ASN A 437 5.61 16.80 24.19
C ASN A 437 5.32 17.80 25.32
N PHE A 438 6.19 17.92 26.33
CA PHE A 438 6.00 18.86 27.45
C PHE A 438 6.55 20.26 27.16
N GLU A 439 7.40 20.43 26.14
CA GLU A 439 7.99 21.73 25.79
C GLU A 439 7.09 22.62 24.91
N LEU A 440 5.89 22.15 24.53
CA LEU A 440 4.88 22.92 23.77
C LEU A 440 3.79 23.55 24.66
N ALA A 441 3.95 23.56 25.98
CA ALA A 441 3.12 24.42 26.82
C ALA A 441 3.42 25.89 26.44
N PRO A 442 2.42 26.72 26.10
CA PRO A 442 2.67 28.14 25.92
C PRO A 442 3.29 28.66 27.23
N PRO A 443 4.22 29.62 27.18
CA PRO A 443 4.80 30.18 28.38
C PRO A 443 3.66 30.81 29.18
N GLU A 444 3.15 30.10 30.19
CA GLU A 444 2.37 30.72 31.23
C GLU A 444 3.27 31.78 31.85
N ALA A 445 2.67 32.95 32.04
CA ALA A 445 3.26 34.12 32.62
C ALA A 445 3.85 33.81 34.01
N ALA A 446 5.07 33.27 34.03
CA ALA A 446 5.98 33.32 35.16
C ALA A 446 6.44 34.79 35.27
N GLY A 447 5.59 35.61 35.88
CA GLY A 447 5.81 37.05 35.99
C GLY A 447 4.74 37.77 36.77
N ALA A 448 4.27 37.17 37.87
CA ALA A 448 3.59 37.89 38.94
C ALA A 448 4.29 37.55 40.26
N ALA A 449 5.35 38.29 40.56
CA ALA A 449 5.84 38.55 41.90
C ALA A 449 6.37 39.99 41.93
#